data_AF-A0A1F3A7T5-F1
#
_entry.id   AF-A0A1F3A7T5-F1
#
_cell.length_a   1.000
_cell.length_b   1.000
_cell.length_c   1.000
_cell.angle_alpha   90.00
_cell.angle_beta   90.00
_cell.angle_gamma   90.00
#
_symmetry.space_group_name_H-M   'P 1'
#
loop_
_entity.id
_entity.type
_entity.pdbx_description
1 polymer ?
#
loop_
_entity_poly.entity_id
_entity_poly.type
_entity_poly.pdbx_seq_one_letter_code
_entity_poly.pdbx_strand_id
1 'polypeptide(L)'
;MPGWDGAGNFALDYDWTDDAAAGTKILASRHDTQDETIRAGIEACVAKNGENTATANLPMGGFKHTGAGVASANGHYVRYDEFSVEHADAGTHKSVSLSVSAAATPVAKTAYEDSIVKAWLKQGGTTTPTITDDVRISSITDTAVGDRRPAFATNMASADYALLINTESGGTAATGRVGMPLLSAQATTGYGYQQMSLDSLSDPTEVDNSALSLAVGND
;
A
#
# COMPACT_ATOMS: atom_id res chain seq x y z
N MET A 1 -34.15 -21.94 39.61
CA MET A 1 -35.45 -21.42 39.12
C MET A 1 -35.86 -22.33 37.98
N PRO A 2 -37.17 -22.63 37.79
CA PRO A 2 -37.63 -23.36 36.62
C PRO A 2 -37.20 -22.64 35.33
N GLY A 3 -36.97 -23.39 34.25
CA GLY A 3 -36.40 -22.90 33.01
C GLY A 3 -34.87 -23.02 32.93
N TRP A 4 -34.26 -22.24 32.03
CA TRP A 4 -32.81 -22.21 31.83
C TRP A 4 -32.09 -21.53 33.00
N ASP A 5 -31.07 -22.19 33.57
CA ASP A 5 -30.30 -21.67 34.71
C ASP A 5 -29.08 -20.80 34.32
N GLY A 6 -28.85 -20.62 33.01
CA GLY A 6 -27.68 -19.91 32.48
C GLY A 6 -26.38 -20.72 32.46
N ALA A 7 -26.37 -21.91 33.05
CA ALA A 7 -25.27 -22.89 32.97
C ALA A 7 -25.54 -23.98 31.92
N GLY A 8 -26.68 -23.90 31.22
CA GLY A 8 -27.08 -24.85 30.19
C GLY A 8 -27.94 -26.01 30.72
N ASN A 9 -28.43 -25.92 31.97
CA ASN A 9 -29.44 -26.85 32.46
C ASN A 9 -30.83 -26.23 32.34
N PHE A 10 -31.80 -27.06 31.96
CA PHE A 10 -33.20 -26.70 31.90
C PHE A 10 -33.96 -27.50 32.97
N ALA A 11 -34.63 -26.80 33.89
CA ALA A 11 -35.40 -27.41 34.96
C ALA A 11 -36.91 -27.24 34.72
N LEU A 12 -37.70 -28.27 35.01
CA LEU A 12 -39.15 -28.20 35.02
C LEU A 12 -39.66 -27.56 36.33
N ASP A 13 -40.86 -27.00 36.32
CA ASP A 13 -41.48 -26.41 37.52
C ASP A 13 -41.85 -27.45 38.57
N TYR A 14 -42.30 -28.64 38.13
CA TYR A 14 -42.82 -29.67 39.00
C TYR A 14 -42.25 -31.06 38.66
N ASP A 15 -42.10 -31.88 39.70
CA ASP A 15 -41.76 -33.30 39.62
C ASP A 15 -42.99 -34.13 40.00
N TRP A 16 -43.42 -35.02 39.10
CA TRP A 16 -44.60 -35.85 39.29
C TRP A 16 -44.41 -36.93 40.36
N THR A 17 -43.17 -37.30 40.67
CA THR A 17 -42.85 -38.26 41.75
C THR A 17 -43.09 -37.62 43.11
N ASP A 18 -42.62 -36.39 43.29
CA ASP A 18 -42.84 -35.59 44.49
C ASP A 18 -44.33 -35.27 44.67
N ASP A 19 -45.01 -34.90 43.58
CA ASP A 19 -46.45 -34.66 43.61
C ASP A 19 -47.24 -35.92 43.97
N ALA A 20 -46.85 -37.08 43.45
CA ALA A 20 -47.47 -38.37 43.83
C ALA A 20 -47.26 -38.70 45.31
N ALA A 21 -46.05 -38.50 45.83
CA ALA A 21 -45.74 -38.71 47.25
C ALA A 21 -46.47 -37.72 48.17
N ALA A 22 -46.68 -36.48 47.71
CA ALA A 22 -47.42 -35.44 48.41
C ALA A 22 -48.95 -35.58 48.27
N GLY A 23 -49.45 -36.50 47.44
CA GLY A 23 -50.88 -36.63 47.15
C GLY A 23 -51.44 -35.47 46.32
N THR A 24 -50.58 -34.69 45.66
CA THR A 24 -50.97 -33.61 44.75
C THR A 24 -51.63 -34.22 43.51
N LYS A 25 -52.86 -33.79 43.21
CA LYS A 25 -53.57 -34.22 42.00
C LYS A 25 -53.00 -33.53 40.77
N ILE A 26 -53.29 -34.08 39.59
CA ILE A 26 -53.04 -33.41 38.32
C ILE A 26 -53.98 -32.20 38.21
N LEU A 27 -53.43 -31.00 38.33
CA LEU A 27 -54.17 -29.74 38.28
C LEU A 27 -53.89 -29.04 36.96
N ALA A 28 -54.94 -28.57 36.28
CA ALA A 28 -54.83 -27.85 35.02
C ALA A 28 -53.88 -26.65 35.13
N SER A 29 -53.98 -25.85 36.21
CA SER A 29 -53.10 -24.70 36.41
C SER A 29 -51.61 -25.05 36.53
N ARG A 30 -51.27 -26.21 37.11
CA ARG A 30 -49.89 -26.68 37.17
C ARG A 30 -49.42 -27.19 35.82
N HIS A 31 -50.28 -27.89 35.09
CA HIS A 31 -49.99 -28.30 33.72
C HIS A 31 -49.72 -27.09 32.83
N ASP A 32 -50.57 -26.07 32.89
CA ASP A 32 -50.40 -24.81 32.13
C ASP A 32 -49.06 -24.14 32.47
N THR A 33 -48.71 -24.08 33.75
CA THR A 33 -47.44 -23.47 34.19
C THR A 33 -46.24 -24.26 33.66
N GLN A 34 -46.29 -25.58 33.75
CA GLN A 34 -45.20 -26.44 33.28
C GLN A 34 -45.05 -26.42 31.76
N ASP A 35 -46.17 -26.42 31.03
CA ASP A 35 -46.18 -26.30 29.57
C ASP A 35 -45.62 -24.95 29.12
N GLU A 36 -45.93 -23.87 29.84
CA GLU A 36 -45.40 -22.54 29.54
C GLU A 36 -43.88 -22.49 29.71
N THR A 37 -43.35 -23.09 30.77
CA THR A 37 -41.90 -23.21 30.97
C THR A 37 -41.26 -24.03 29.85
N ILE A 38 -41.85 -25.18 29.48
CA ILE A 38 -41.36 -26.01 28.37
C ILE A 38 -41.37 -25.22 27.05
N ARG A 39 -42.45 -24.48 26.78
CA ARG A 39 -42.56 -23.61 25.59
C ARG A 39 -41.42 -22.60 25.57
N ALA A 40 -41.20 -21.86 26.66
CA ALA A 40 -40.11 -20.89 26.77
C ALA A 40 -38.73 -21.55 26.59
N GLY A 41 -38.56 -22.77 27.09
CA GLY A 41 -37.33 -23.56 26.91
C GLY A 41 -37.05 -23.89 25.44
N ILE A 42 -38.08 -24.33 24.72
CA ILE A 42 -38.02 -24.65 23.29
C ILE A 42 -37.79 -23.38 22.46
N GLU A 43 -38.48 -22.29 22.76
CA GLU A 43 -38.33 -20.99 22.06
C GLU A 43 -36.95 -20.35 22.26
N ALA A 44 -36.22 -20.74 23.31
CA ALA A 44 -34.83 -20.33 23.49
C ALA A 44 -33.82 -21.17 22.67
N CYS A 45 -34.21 -22.35 22.19
CA CYS A 45 -33.35 -23.24 21.41
C CYS A 45 -33.32 -22.86 19.92
N VAL A 46 -32.15 -22.95 19.27
CA VAL A 46 -32.06 -22.83 17.81
C VAL A 46 -32.65 -24.09 17.13
N ALA A 47 -33.65 -23.89 16.28
CA ALA A 47 -34.34 -24.98 15.60
C ALA A 47 -33.57 -25.45 14.34
N LYS A 48 -33.44 -26.77 14.16
CA LYS A 48 -32.66 -27.36 13.04
C LYS A 48 -33.23 -27.07 11.66
N ASN A 49 -34.53 -26.74 11.57
CA ASN A 49 -35.22 -26.34 10.35
C ASN A 49 -35.11 -24.83 10.06
N GLY A 50 -34.41 -24.06 10.92
CA GLY A 50 -34.17 -22.63 10.71
C GLY A 50 -35.33 -21.71 11.12
N GLU A 51 -36.37 -22.20 11.79
CA GLU A 51 -37.51 -21.38 12.22
C GLU A 51 -37.18 -20.46 13.40
N ASN A 52 -36.15 -20.78 14.18
CA ASN A 52 -35.67 -19.93 15.27
C ASN A 52 -34.24 -19.45 15.00
N THR A 53 -33.97 -18.16 15.26
CA THR A 53 -32.69 -17.49 14.99
C THR A 53 -31.97 -17.14 16.29
N ALA A 54 -30.64 -17.20 16.31
CA ALA A 54 -29.86 -16.75 17.45
C ALA A 54 -30.06 -15.25 17.71
N THR A 55 -30.49 -14.89 18.92
CA THR A 55 -30.68 -13.50 19.37
C THR A 55 -29.50 -12.95 20.18
N ALA A 56 -28.52 -13.81 20.46
CA ALA A 56 -27.25 -13.48 21.10
C ALA A 56 -26.10 -14.28 20.46
N ASN A 57 -24.85 -13.89 20.76
CA ASN A 57 -23.67 -14.66 20.34
C ASN A 57 -23.73 -16.08 20.92
N LEU A 58 -23.39 -17.09 20.11
CA LEU A 58 -23.40 -18.49 20.50
C LEU A 58 -22.00 -18.93 20.97
N PRO A 59 -21.74 -19.05 22.29
CA PRO A 59 -20.46 -19.56 22.78
C PRO A 59 -20.36 -21.06 22.50
N MET A 60 -19.30 -21.48 21.81
CA MET A 60 -19.07 -22.89 21.47
C MET A 60 -18.22 -23.66 22.48
N GLY A 61 -17.76 -23.03 23.57
CA GLY A 61 -16.97 -23.72 24.61
C GLY A 61 -15.67 -24.38 24.13
N GLY A 62 -15.12 -23.94 22.99
CA GLY A 62 -13.97 -24.57 22.33
C GLY A 62 -14.31 -25.63 21.27
N PHE A 63 -15.59 -25.97 21.10
CA PHE A 63 -16.07 -26.82 20.03
C PHE A 63 -16.15 -26.07 18.69
N LYS A 64 -16.13 -26.82 17.60
CA LYS A 64 -16.12 -26.29 16.22
C LYS A 64 -17.50 -26.43 15.59
N HIS A 65 -17.87 -25.49 14.72
CA HIS A 65 -19.03 -25.66 13.84
C HIS A 65 -18.61 -26.52 12.64
N THR A 66 -18.89 -27.82 12.71
CA THR A 66 -18.51 -28.80 11.69
C THR A 66 -19.66 -29.10 10.72
N GLY A 67 -19.35 -29.43 9.47
CA GLY A 67 -20.37 -29.78 8.46
C GLY A 67 -20.97 -28.57 7.71
N ALA A 68 -20.36 -27.39 7.86
CA ALA A 68 -20.70 -26.20 7.10
C ALA A 68 -20.60 -26.40 5.58
N GLY A 69 -21.60 -25.90 4.84
CA GLY A 69 -21.51 -25.78 3.38
C GLY A 69 -20.51 -24.70 2.96
N VAL A 70 -20.00 -24.80 1.73
CA VAL A 70 -19.14 -23.79 1.09
C VAL A 70 -19.87 -22.44 1.04
N ALA A 71 -19.18 -21.35 1.36
CA ALA A 71 -19.70 -20.00 1.25
C ALA A 71 -19.90 -19.63 -0.23
N SER A 72 -21.08 -19.11 -0.57
CA SER A 72 -21.47 -18.81 -1.96
C SER A 72 -21.99 -17.38 -2.16
N ALA A 73 -22.11 -16.59 -1.09
CA ALA A 73 -22.60 -15.22 -1.12
C ALA A 73 -22.06 -14.39 0.05
N ASN A 74 -22.13 -13.06 -0.09
CA ASN A 74 -21.76 -12.12 0.96
C ASN A 74 -22.62 -12.34 2.21
N GLY A 75 -21.98 -12.35 3.38
CA GLY A 75 -22.64 -12.60 4.67
C GLY A 75 -22.62 -14.05 5.13
N HIS A 76 -22.15 -14.99 4.31
CA HIS A 76 -21.86 -16.36 4.77
C HIS A 76 -20.56 -16.37 5.58
N TYR A 77 -20.45 -17.28 6.56
CA TYR A 77 -19.16 -17.53 7.20
C TYR A 77 -18.31 -18.44 6.31
N VAL A 78 -17.01 -18.13 6.24
CA VAL A 78 -16.04 -18.84 5.40
C VAL A 78 -15.51 -20.06 6.17
N ARG A 79 -15.39 -21.22 5.52
CA ARG A 79 -14.75 -22.41 6.10
C ARG A 79 -13.23 -22.29 6.02
N TYR A 80 -12.53 -23.07 6.84
CA TYR A 80 -11.07 -23.02 6.89
C TYR A 80 -10.40 -23.43 5.56
N ASP A 81 -10.99 -24.38 4.82
CA ASP A 81 -10.49 -24.84 3.52
C ASP A 81 -10.70 -23.82 2.39
N GLU A 82 -11.71 -22.95 2.51
CA GLU A 82 -11.98 -21.87 1.54
C GLU A 82 -11.05 -20.67 1.75
N PHE A 83 -10.50 -20.54 2.97
CA PHE A 83 -9.51 -19.52 3.27
C PHE A 83 -8.12 -19.99 2.83
N SER A 84 -7.80 -19.81 1.55
CA SER A 84 -6.46 -20.02 1.02
C SER A 84 -5.72 -18.70 0.88
N VAL A 85 -4.62 -18.54 1.62
CA VAL A 85 -3.62 -17.51 1.33
C VAL A 85 -2.34 -18.21 0.93
N GLU A 86 -2.01 -18.10 -0.36
CA GLU A 86 -0.73 -18.55 -0.87
C GLU A 86 0.34 -17.56 -0.43
N HIS A 87 1.12 -17.94 0.58
CA HIS A 87 2.41 -17.32 0.87
C HIS A 87 3.51 -18.31 0.44
N ALA A 88 4.59 -17.78 -0.13
CA ALA A 88 5.70 -18.59 -0.65
C ALA A 88 6.39 -19.45 0.43
N ASP A 89 6.17 -19.16 1.71
CA ASP A 89 6.71 -19.89 2.86
C ASP A 89 5.58 -20.51 3.70
N ALA A 90 5.74 -21.80 4.06
CA ALA A 90 4.73 -22.68 4.65
C ALA A 90 4.33 -22.38 6.12
N GLY A 91 3.94 -21.14 6.43
CA GLY A 91 3.54 -20.70 7.77
C GLY A 91 2.02 -20.76 8.04
N THR A 92 1.63 -20.94 9.30
CA THR A 92 0.24 -20.71 9.75
C THR A 92 0.01 -19.22 9.95
N HIS A 93 -0.83 -18.59 9.13
CA HIS A 93 -1.11 -17.16 9.19
C HIS A 93 -2.36 -16.88 10.05
N LYS A 94 -2.17 -16.23 11.20
CA LYS A 94 -3.27 -15.85 12.13
C LYS A 94 -4.01 -14.57 11.69
N SER A 95 -3.44 -13.82 10.77
CA SER A 95 -4.03 -12.60 10.18
C SER A 95 -3.49 -12.41 8.77
N VAL A 96 -4.38 -12.16 7.81
CA VAL A 96 -4.02 -11.76 6.44
C VAL A 96 -4.39 -10.30 6.31
N SER A 97 -3.37 -9.46 6.13
CA SER A 97 -3.53 -8.05 5.87
C SER A 97 -3.32 -7.82 4.39
N LEU A 98 -4.39 -7.58 3.63
CA LEU A 98 -4.25 -7.12 2.25
C LEU A 98 -4.02 -5.60 2.28
N SER A 99 -2.76 -5.20 2.45
CA SER A 99 -2.36 -3.82 2.18
C SER A 99 -2.25 -3.63 0.68
N VAL A 100 -3.39 -3.50 0.00
CA VAL A 100 -3.34 -2.68 -1.21
C VAL A 100 -3.08 -1.27 -0.70
N SER A 101 -1.93 -0.68 -1.03
CA SER A 101 -1.82 0.77 -0.91
C SER A 101 -3.04 1.32 -1.66
N ALA A 102 -3.80 2.21 -1.04
CA ALA A 102 -4.87 2.90 -1.77
C ALA A 102 -4.27 3.32 -3.13
N ALA A 103 -4.90 2.95 -4.25
CA ALA A 103 -4.57 3.62 -5.49
C ALA A 103 -4.90 5.08 -5.21
N ALA A 104 -3.88 5.89 -4.94
CA ALA A 104 -4.07 7.28 -4.62
C ALA A 104 -4.88 7.88 -5.77
N THR A 105 -5.90 8.67 -5.43
CA THR A 105 -6.62 9.49 -6.40
C THR A 105 -5.58 10.13 -7.32
N PRO A 106 -5.63 9.96 -8.66
CA PRO A 106 -4.67 10.61 -9.52
C PRO A 106 -4.75 12.12 -9.26
N VAL A 107 -3.66 12.70 -8.77
CA VAL A 107 -3.63 14.13 -8.42
C VAL A 107 -3.32 14.88 -9.70
N ALA A 108 -4.10 15.91 -10.03
CA ALA A 108 -3.68 16.83 -11.09
C ALA A 108 -2.27 17.35 -10.77
N LYS A 109 -1.32 17.25 -11.72
CA LYS A 109 0.15 17.42 -11.58
C LYS A 109 0.94 16.15 -11.21
N THR A 110 0.40 14.94 -11.36
CA THR A 110 1.21 13.71 -11.39
C THR A 110 1.88 13.59 -12.76
N ALA A 111 3.21 13.52 -12.76
CA ALA A 111 3.98 13.22 -13.96
C ALA A 111 4.22 11.70 -14.03
N TYR A 112 3.91 11.10 -15.19
CA TYR A 112 4.19 9.70 -15.47
C TYR A 112 5.70 9.50 -15.67
N GLU A 113 6.22 8.26 -15.63
CA GLU A 113 7.65 7.98 -15.91
C GLU A 113 8.13 8.61 -17.22
N ASP A 114 7.19 8.86 -18.13
CA ASP A 114 7.39 9.51 -19.42
C ASP A 114 7.48 11.04 -19.35
N SER A 115 6.81 11.67 -18.37
CA SER A 115 6.69 13.14 -18.26
C SER A 115 7.51 13.75 -17.12
N ILE A 116 8.29 12.96 -16.37
CA ILE A 116 9.25 13.46 -15.39
C ILE A 116 10.66 13.55 -15.98
N VAL A 117 11.46 14.48 -15.43
CA VAL A 117 12.89 14.56 -15.72
C VAL A 117 13.56 13.24 -15.32
N LYS A 118 14.18 12.55 -16.29
CA LYS A 118 14.77 11.21 -16.08
C LYS A 118 16.15 11.29 -15.43
N ALA A 119 16.85 12.41 -15.56
CA ALA A 119 18.07 12.75 -14.84
C ALA A 119 18.32 14.27 -14.85
N TRP A 120 18.94 14.79 -13.79
CA TRP A 120 19.39 16.18 -13.73
C TRP A 120 20.64 16.31 -12.85
N LEU A 121 21.41 17.38 -13.05
CA LEU A 121 22.48 17.78 -12.13
C LEU A 121 22.53 19.29 -11.97
N LYS A 122 23.11 19.71 -10.85
CA LYS A 122 23.65 21.04 -10.62
C LYS A 122 25.17 20.97 -10.55
N GLN A 123 25.85 21.57 -11.52
CA GLN A 123 27.32 21.64 -11.52
C GLN A 123 27.79 22.80 -10.63
N GLY A 124 28.81 22.54 -9.81
CA GLY A 124 29.66 23.54 -9.17
C GLY A 124 31.13 23.36 -9.57
N GLY A 125 32.01 24.19 -9.03
CA GLY A 125 33.45 24.15 -9.34
C GLY A 125 33.79 24.77 -10.70
N THR A 126 34.88 25.52 -10.75
CA THR A 126 35.33 26.27 -11.95
C THR A 126 36.26 25.44 -12.82
N THR A 127 37.37 24.97 -12.24
CA THR A 127 38.42 24.21 -12.94
C THR A 127 38.27 22.70 -12.81
N THR A 128 37.69 22.22 -11.71
CA THR A 128 37.32 20.81 -11.51
C THR A 128 35.82 20.78 -11.26
N PRO A 129 35.02 20.22 -12.19
CA PRO A 129 33.57 20.24 -12.05
C PRO A 129 33.17 19.32 -10.92
N THR A 130 32.31 19.82 -10.03
CA THR A 130 31.73 19.07 -8.92
C THR A 130 30.23 18.96 -9.13
N ILE A 131 29.64 17.89 -8.62
CA ILE A 131 28.18 17.77 -8.53
C ILE A 131 27.77 18.39 -7.21
N THR A 132 27.01 19.48 -7.26
CA THR A 132 26.50 20.17 -6.06
C THR A 132 25.13 19.64 -5.66
N ASP A 133 24.36 19.13 -6.63
CA ASP A 133 23.11 18.40 -6.43
C ASP A 133 22.80 17.57 -7.68
N ASP A 134 22.05 16.48 -7.57
CA ASP A 134 21.67 15.65 -8.71
C ASP A 134 20.46 14.72 -8.50
N VAL A 135 19.91 14.25 -9.61
CA VAL A 135 19.15 13.00 -9.69
C VAL A 135 19.73 12.14 -10.82
N ARG A 136 20.17 10.93 -10.44
CA ARG A 136 20.64 9.87 -11.33
C ARG A 136 21.89 10.24 -12.15
N ILE A 137 22.78 11.06 -11.59
CA ILE A 137 24.09 11.36 -12.19
C ILE A 137 25.20 10.82 -11.27
N SER A 138 26.10 10.02 -11.82
CA SER A 138 27.16 9.37 -11.03
C SER A 138 28.46 10.17 -10.98
N SER A 139 28.72 10.95 -12.04
CA SER A 139 29.94 11.75 -12.16
C SER A 139 29.80 12.79 -13.26
N ILE A 140 30.69 13.77 -13.23
CA ILE A 140 30.91 14.72 -14.32
C ILE A 140 32.40 14.79 -14.60
N THR A 141 32.77 14.60 -15.86
CA THR A 141 34.17 14.65 -16.30
C THR A 141 34.39 15.86 -17.19
N ASP A 142 35.50 16.58 -16.98
CA ASP A 142 36.00 17.60 -17.90
C ASP A 142 36.95 16.93 -18.90
N THR A 143 36.49 16.69 -20.12
CA THR A 143 37.26 15.89 -21.10
C THR A 143 38.19 16.76 -21.95
N ALA A 144 37.93 18.07 -21.98
CA ALA A 144 38.75 19.14 -22.53
C ALA A 144 38.23 20.46 -21.94
N VAL A 145 38.98 21.57 -22.02
CA VAL A 145 38.55 22.87 -21.44
C VAL A 145 37.12 23.22 -21.85
N GLY A 146 36.16 23.11 -20.91
CA GLY A 146 34.76 23.43 -21.13
C GLY A 146 33.90 22.33 -21.79
N ASP A 147 34.45 21.14 -22.08
CA ASP A 147 33.70 19.94 -22.52
C ASP A 147 33.35 19.08 -21.30
N ARG A 148 32.09 19.18 -20.89
CA ARG A 148 31.58 18.54 -19.69
C ARG A 148 30.75 17.33 -20.06
N ARG A 149 31.04 16.19 -19.43
CA ARG A 149 30.37 14.91 -19.70
C ARG A 149 29.80 14.30 -18.43
N PRO A 150 28.50 14.50 -18.17
CA PRO A 150 27.81 13.79 -17.11
C PRO A 150 27.57 12.32 -17.46
N ALA A 151 27.83 11.43 -16.51
CA ALA A 151 27.51 10.01 -16.62
C ALA A 151 26.24 9.71 -15.83
N PHE A 152 25.32 8.93 -16.43
CA PHE A 152 24.14 8.48 -15.70
C PHE A 152 24.54 7.45 -14.64
N ALA A 153 23.88 7.49 -13.48
CA ALA A 153 24.05 6.48 -12.43
C ALA A 153 23.45 5.12 -12.83
N THR A 154 22.40 5.16 -13.64
CA THR A 154 21.77 4.01 -14.28
C THR A 154 21.56 4.33 -15.75
N ASN A 155 21.90 3.39 -16.64
CA ASN A 155 21.74 3.61 -18.07
C ASN A 155 20.27 3.94 -18.43
N MET A 156 20.09 4.94 -19.30
CA MET A 156 18.82 5.23 -19.93
C MET A 156 18.43 4.11 -20.90
N ALA A 157 17.13 3.90 -21.08
CA ALA A 157 16.61 2.87 -21.98
C ALA A 157 16.88 3.17 -23.47
N SER A 158 17.00 4.46 -23.84
CA SER A 158 17.38 4.92 -25.18
C SER A 158 18.31 6.14 -25.07
N ALA A 159 19.05 6.40 -26.15
CA ALA A 159 19.78 7.65 -26.37
C ALA A 159 18.87 8.79 -26.87
N ASP A 160 17.59 8.52 -27.15
CA ASP A 160 16.65 9.52 -27.68
C ASP A 160 16.01 10.32 -26.54
N TYR A 161 16.66 11.42 -26.14
CA TYR A 161 16.17 12.29 -25.06
C TYR A 161 16.41 13.77 -25.35
N ALA A 162 15.51 14.62 -24.90
CA ALA A 162 15.68 16.08 -24.93
C ALA A 162 16.63 16.51 -23.81
N LEU A 163 17.51 17.46 -24.12
CA LEU A 163 18.49 18.03 -23.19
C LEU A 163 18.22 19.54 -23.02
N LEU A 164 17.96 19.99 -21.80
CA LEU A 164 17.71 21.41 -21.47
C LEU A 164 18.74 21.95 -20.48
N ILE A 165 19.65 22.81 -20.95
CA ILE A 165 20.77 23.37 -20.17
C ILE A 165 20.50 24.84 -19.82
N ASN A 166 20.61 25.19 -18.53
CA ASN A 166 20.55 26.57 -18.04
C ASN A 166 21.84 26.96 -17.30
N THR A 167 22.54 27.97 -17.80
CA THR A 167 23.75 28.55 -17.19
C THR A 167 23.43 29.83 -16.43
N GLU A 168 23.78 29.91 -15.14
CA GLU A 168 23.75 31.14 -14.35
C GLU A 168 25.18 31.72 -14.21
N SER A 169 25.32 33.05 -14.30
CA SER A 169 26.59 33.77 -14.05
C SER A 169 26.53 34.48 -12.71
N GLY A 170 27.38 34.09 -11.76
CA GLY A 170 27.37 34.58 -10.37
C GLY A 170 28.06 35.92 -10.09
N GLY A 171 28.06 36.91 -11.01
CA GLY A 171 28.79 38.17 -10.82
C GLY A 171 28.22 39.39 -11.55
N THR A 172 28.53 40.60 -11.05
CA THR A 172 27.97 41.93 -11.40
C THR A 172 28.20 42.42 -12.85
N ALA A 173 28.74 41.60 -13.75
CA ALA A 173 28.78 41.91 -15.18
C ALA A 173 28.22 40.71 -15.95
N ALA A 174 27.05 40.90 -16.53
CA ALA A 174 26.46 39.98 -17.47
C ALA A 174 27.28 39.98 -18.77
N THR A 175 28.22 39.07 -18.90
CA THR A 175 28.80 38.69 -20.19
C THR A 175 28.30 37.28 -20.50
N GLY A 176 27.32 37.24 -21.40
CA GLY A 176 26.46 36.09 -21.70
C GLY A 176 27.23 34.79 -21.78
N ARG A 177 26.89 33.82 -20.94
CA ARG A 177 27.44 32.47 -21.05
C ARG A 177 26.33 31.65 -21.67
N VAL A 178 26.58 31.10 -22.86
CA VAL A 178 25.60 30.29 -23.58
C VAL A 178 26.04 28.85 -23.43
N GLY A 179 25.33 28.07 -22.60
CA GLY A 179 25.42 26.63 -22.64
C GLY A 179 24.78 26.13 -23.93
N MET A 180 25.59 25.88 -24.96
CA MET A 180 25.09 25.26 -26.19
C MET A 180 25.23 23.74 -26.03
N PRO A 181 24.16 22.95 -26.19
CA PRO A 181 24.32 21.51 -26.29
C PRO A 181 25.10 21.23 -27.57
N LEU A 182 26.41 20.99 -27.45
CA LEU A 182 27.18 20.48 -28.57
C LEU A 182 26.75 19.02 -28.74
N LEU A 183 25.85 18.79 -29.70
CA LEU A 183 25.25 17.51 -30.06
C LEU A 183 26.32 16.51 -30.55
N SER A 184 27.23 16.10 -29.67
CA SER A 184 28.40 15.29 -30.02
C SER A 184 28.35 13.86 -29.49
N ALA A 185 27.43 13.52 -28.58
CA ALA A 185 26.98 12.15 -28.31
C ALA A 185 25.89 12.12 -27.22
N GLN A 186 24.62 11.97 -27.60
CA GLN A 186 23.65 11.39 -26.66
C GLN A 186 23.89 9.89 -26.62
N ALA A 187 24.03 9.33 -25.43
CA ALA A 187 24.23 7.91 -25.23
C ALA A 187 23.36 7.45 -24.07
N THR A 188 23.06 6.15 -24.04
CA THR A 188 22.35 5.55 -22.90
C THR A 188 23.12 5.67 -21.58
N THR A 189 24.40 6.02 -21.63
CA THR A 189 25.30 6.15 -20.46
C THR A 189 25.61 7.61 -20.08
N GLY A 190 25.22 8.60 -20.88
CA GLY A 190 25.51 10.02 -20.61
C GLY A 190 25.40 10.92 -21.84
N TYR A 191 25.67 12.22 -21.66
CA TYR A 191 25.74 13.21 -22.76
C TYR A 191 26.96 14.13 -22.60
N GLY A 192 27.37 14.80 -23.67
CA GLY A 192 28.33 15.90 -23.63
C GLY A 192 27.67 17.25 -23.86
N TYR A 193 28.20 18.32 -23.23
CA TYR A 193 27.87 19.69 -23.58
C TYR A 193 29.11 20.60 -23.50
N GLN A 194 29.12 21.65 -24.32
CA GLN A 194 30.20 22.64 -24.35
C GLN A 194 29.70 23.97 -23.79
N GLN A 195 30.44 24.56 -22.86
CA GLN A 195 30.11 25.86 -22.27
C GLN A 195 31.02 26.95 -22.83
N MET A 196 30.44 27.97 -23.46
CA MET A 196 31.16 29.13 -23.99
C MET A 196 30.79 30.39 -23.21
N SER A 197 31.79 31.18 -22.81
CA SER A 197 31.59 32.53 -22.24
C SER A 197 31.70 33.56 -23.37
N LEU A 198 30.85 34.58 -23.43
CA LEU A 198 30.97 35.64 -24.45
C LEU A 198 32.28 36.45 -24.33
N ASP A 199 32.97 36.41 -23.17
CA ASP A 199 34.28 37.04 -22.98
C ASP A 199 35.44 36.23 -23.61
N SER A 200 35.19 34.98 -23.99
CA SER A 200 36.22 34.08 -24.52
C SER A 200 36.46 34.21 -26.02
N LEU A 201 35.96 35.27 -26.67
CA LEU A 201 36.43 35.66 -28.01
C LEU A 201 37.83 36.30 -27.97
N SER A 202 38.30 36.72 -26.78
CA SER A 202 39.63 37.32 -26.59
C SER A 202 40.58 36.59 -25.63
N ASP A 203 40.09 35.74 -24.71
CA ASP A 203 40.94 34.86 -23.89
C ASP A 203 40.18 33.57 -23.48
N PRO A 204 40.57 32.38 -23.98
CA PRO A 204 39.86 31.12 -23.74
C PRO A 204 40.18 30.45 -22.40
N THR A 205 40.90 31.08 -21.47
CA THR A 205 41.42 30.41 -20.26
C THR A 205 40.60 30.61 -18.98
N GLU A 206 39.54 31.43 -18.96
CA GLU A 206 38.75 31.71 -17.75
C GLU A 206 37.26 31.33 -17.91
N VAL A 207 36.84 30.25 -17.23
CA VAL A 207 35.47 29.70 -17.28
C VAL A 207 34.93 29.58 -15.83
N ASP A 208 34.25 30.61 -15.33
CA ASP A 208 33.59 30.59 -14.00
C ASP A 208 32.20 29.94 -14.05
N ASN A 209 32.01 28.83 -13.31
CA ASN A 209 30.90 27.87 -13.44
C ASN A 209 30.17 27.59 -12.11
N SER A 210 29.91 28.62 -11.31
CA SER A 210 29.34 28.43 -9.97
C SER A 210 27.84 28.06 -9.89
N ALA A 211 27.07 28.02 -11.00
CA ALA A 211 25.67 27.53 -10.98
C ALA A 211 25.12 27.15 -12.37
N LEU A 212 25.18 25.86 -12.75
CA LEU A 212 24.49 25.32 -13.92
C LEU A 212 23.41 24.32 -13.47
N SER A 213 22.19 24.37 -14.04
CA SER A 213 21.15 23.35 -13.82
C SER A 213 20.61 22.80 -15.14
N LEU A 214 20.34 21.49 -15.20
CA LEU A 214 20.12 20.74 -16.44
C LEU A 214 19.00 19.71 -16.34
N ALA A 215 17.96 19.79 -17.17
CA ALA A 215 16.83 18.85 -17.17
C ALA A 215 16.77 18.03 -18.47
N VAL A 216 16.52 16.72 -18.36
CA VAL A 216 16.38 15.79 -19.49
C VAL A 216 15.00 15.10 -19.49
N GLY A 217 14.26 15.15 -20.59
CA GLY A 217 12.98 14.44 -20.78
C GLY A 217 12.90 13.81 -22.18
N ASN A 218 12.18 12.71 -22.37
CA ASN A 218 11.97 12.11 -23.70
C ASN A 218 10.58 12.48 -24.21
N ASP A 219 10.38 12.35 -25.52
CA ASP A 219 9.04 12.10 -26.07
C ASP A 219 8.55 10.70 -25.69
#